data_AF-A0A1C6LEL7-F1
#
_entry.id   AF-A0A1C6LEL7-F1
#
_cell.length_a   1.000
_cell.length_b   1.000
_cell.length_c   1.000
_cell.angle_alpha   90.00
_cell.angle_beta   90.00
_cell.angle_gamma   90.00
#
_symmetry.space_group_name_H-M   'P 1'
#
loop_
_entity.id
_entity.type
_entity.pdbx_description
1 polymer ?
#
loop_
_entity_poly.entity_id
_entity_poly.type
_entity_poly.pdbx_seq_one_letter_code
_entity_poly.pdbx_strand_id
1 'polypeptide(L)'
;MTTRLFPLLAALLLAGCAHYQWRHPDGAENFDTDSYQCKQEAAKAFPPEVRNVTVYPGHFIGPYWHCPPGAFNRGACWYSPGFWDWPEVQAYDINEKSRVDLYNSCLKARGWAYIRVD
;
A
#
# COMPACT_ATOMS: atom_id res chain seq x y z
N MET A 1 2.74 -40.59 -14.64
CA MET A 1 1.59 -40.32 -13.75
C MET A 1 1.78 -38.99 -13.00
N THR A 2 1.96 -37.86 -13.68
CA THR A 2 2.25 -36.55 -13.05
C THR A 2 1.38 -35.40 -13.55
N THR A 3 0.56 -35.61 -14.58
CA THR A 3 -0.22 -34.57 -15.27
C THR A 3 -1.56 -34.20 -14.60
N ARG A 4 -1.98 -34.89 -13.53
CA ARG A 4 -3.26 -34.62 -12.83
C ARG A 4 -3.15 -33.73 -11.58
N LEU A 5 -1.94 -33.38 -11.14
CA LEU A 5 -1.75 -32.51 -9.95
C LEU A 5 -1.90 -31.01 -10.25
N PHE A 6 -1.64 -30.59 -11.49
CA PHE A 6 -1.71 -29.19 -11.90
C PHE A 6 -3.10 -28.52 -11.74
N PRO A 7 -4.23 -29.16 -12.12
CA PRO A 7 -5.55 -28.53 -11.98
C PRO A 7 -6.00 -28.42 -10.52
N LEU A 8 -5.57 -29.33 -9.63
CA LEU A 8 -5.89 -29.29 -8.20
C LEU A 8 -5.16 -28.14 -7.49
N LEU A 9 -3.90 -27.89 -7.86
CA LEU A 9 -3.12 -26.78 -7.33
C LEU A 9 -3.69 -25.43 -7.77
N ALA A 10 -4.18 -25.33 -9.01
CA ALA A 10 -4.82 -24.12 -9.54
C ALA A 10 -6.16 -23.80 -8.84
N ALA A 11 -6.96 -24.83 -8.51
CA ALA A 11 -8.22 -24.64 -7.79
C ALA A 11 -8.02 -24.16 -6.34
N LEU A 12 -6.94 -24.59 -5.67
CA LEU A 12 -6.60 -24.16 -4.32
C LEU A 12 -6.16 -22.67 -4.25
N LEU A 13 -5.58 -22.14 -5.33
CA LEU A 13 -5.21 -20.72 -5.41
C LEU A 13 -6.42 -19.78 -5.55
N LEU A 14 -7.56 -20.28 -6.03
CA LEU A 14 -8.78 -19.51 -6.23
C LEU A 14 -9.68 -19.45 -4.97
N ALA A 15 -9.47 -20.32 -3.98
CA ALA A 15 -10.25 -20.37 -2.76
C ALA A 15 -9.79 -19.40 -1.65
N GLY A 16 -8.80 -18.55 -1.93
CA GLY A 16 -8.11 -17.72 -0.92
C GLY A 16 -8.55 -16.26 -0.78
N CYS A 17 -9.54 -15.80 -1.54
CA CYS A 17 -9.96 -14.39 -1.49
C CYS A 17 -10.90 -14.13 -0.30
N ALA A 18 -10.31 -13.74 0.84
CA ALA A 18 -11.07 -13.19 1.96
C ALA A 18 -11.73 -11.87 1.53
N HIS A 19 -13.05 -11.88 1.36
CA HIS A 19 -13.82 -10.68 1.06
C HIS A 19 -14.27 -10.03 2.37
N TYR A 20 -14.08 -8.72 2.50
CA TYR A 20 -14.56 -7.96 3.64
C TYR A 20 -15.57 -6.91 3.17
N GLN A 21 -16.69 -6.82 3.87
CA GLN A 21 -17.75 -5.88 3.57
C GLN A 21 -18.24 -5.20 4.85
N TRP A 22 -18.68 -3.95 4.72
CA TRP A 22 -19.42 -3.28 5.77
C TRP A 22 -20.83 -3.86 5.83
N ARG A 23 -21.24 -4.31 7.01
CA ARG A 23 -22.57 -4.84 7.29
C ARG A 23 -23.16 -4.17 8.50
N HIS A 24 -24.45 -3.90 8.44
CA HIS A 24 -25.21 -3.40 9.59
C HIS A 24 -26.03 -4.57 10.19
N PRO A 25 -26.04 -4.76 11.52
CA PRO A 25 -26.68 -5.92 12.17
C PRO A 25 -28.18 -6.05 11.93
N ASP A 26 -28.87 -4.94 11.68
CA ASP A 26 -30.33 -4.91 11.42
C ASP A 26 -30.70 -5.12 9.94
N GLY A 27 -29.70 -5.30 9.06
CA GLY A 27 -29.91 -5.41 7.62
C GLY A 27 -30.11 -4.09 6.89
N ALA A 28 -29.79 -2.94 7.51
CA ALA A 28 -29.91 -1.63 6.88
C ALA A 28 -29.17 -1.55 5.53
N GLU A 29 -29.89 -1.06 4.52
CA GLU A 29 -29.37 -0.87 3.17
C GLU A 29 -28.76 0.53 2.96
N ASN A 30 -28.85 1.41 3.96
CA ASN A 30 -28.48 2.83 3.84
C ASN A 30 -26.97 3.09 3.93
N PHE A 31 -26.13 2.11 3.59
CA PHE A 31 -24.67 2.22 3.68
C PHE A 31 -24.14 3.48 3.00
N ASP A 32 -24.65 3.79 1.80
CA ASP A 32 -24.18 4.92 1.01
C ASP A 32 -24.46 6.26 1.70
N THR A 33 -25.61 6.38 2.37
CA THR A 33 -25.97 7.60 3.10
C THR A 33 -25.05 7.79 4.30
N ASP A 34 -24.84 6.74 5.10
CA ASP A 34 -23.96 6.80 6.26
C ASP A 34 -22.51 7.00 5.87
N SER A 35 -22.05 6.26 4.84
CA SER A 35 -20.70 6.38 4.29
C SER A 35 -20.44 7.80 3.79
N TYR A 36 -21.39 8.40 3.07
CA TYR A 36 -21.24 9.76 2.56
C TYR A 36 -21.12 10.78 3.69
N GLN A 37 -21.98 10.70 4.70
CA GLN A 37 -21.91 11.62 5.85
C GLN A 37 -20.60 11.44 6.63
N CYS A 38 -20.19 10.20 6.89
CA CYS A 38 -18.90 9.91 7.54
C CYS A 38 -17.70 10.41 6.72
N LYS A 39 -17.73 10.29 5.39
CA LYS A 39 -16.69 10.86 4.50
C LYS A 39 -16.65 12.38 4.63
N GLN A 40 -17.81 13.03 4.68
CA GLN A 40 -17.90 14.48 4.78
C GLN A 40 -17.37 14.98 6.13
N GLU A 41 -17.73 14.31 7.24
CA GLU A 41 -17.20 14.59 8.57
C GLU A 41 -15.67 14.40 8.62
N ALA A 42 -15.18 13.28 8.09
CA ALA A 42 -13.76 12.98 8.05
C ALA A 42 -12.96 13.99 7.22
N ALA A 43 -13.47 14.39 6.05
CA ALA A 43 -12.83 15.38 5.19
C ALA A 43 -12.87 16.81 5.78
N LYS A 44 -13.88 17.14 6.59
CA LYS A 44 -13.93 18.42 7.32
C LYS A 44 -12.91 18.47 8.46
N ALA A 45 -12.75 17.38 9.19
CA ALA A 45 -11.80 17.30 10.31
C ALA A 45 -10.34 17.15 9.83
N PHE A 46 -10.13 16.38 8.77
CA PHE A 46 -8.82 16.05 8.21
C PHE A 46 -8.82 16.34 6.69
N PRO A 47 -8.81 17.62 6.29
CA PRO A 47 -8.78 17.99 4.88
C PRO A 47 -7.51 17.44 4.21
N PRO A 48 -7.56 17.10 2.90
CA PRO A 48 -6.39 16.67 2.16
C PRO A 48 -5.26 17.70 2.27
N GLU A 49 -4.12 17.28 2.79
CA GLU A 49 -2.97 18.15 3.00
C GLU A 49 -1.73 17.49 2.42
N VAL A 50 -1.41 17.87 1.18
CA VAL A 50 -0.26 17.31 0.48
C VAL A 50 1.00 18.04 0.92
N ARG A 51 1.97 17.24 1.38
CA ARG A 51 3.32 17.70 1.72
C ARG A 51 4.33 16.89 0.90
N ASN A 52 5.42 17.55 0.56
CA ASN A 52 6.57 16.88 -0.02
C ASN A 52 7.35 16.22 1.12
N VAL A 53 7.48 14.91 1.08
CA VAL A 53 8.26 14.12 2.03
C VAL A 53 9.44 13.50 1.32
N THR A 54 10.61 13.53 1.97
CA THR A 54 11.80 12.84 1.47
C THR A 54 11.65 11.36 1.80
N VAL A 55 11.46 10.53 0.76
CA VAL A 55 11.38 9.07 0.91
C VAL A 55 12.75 8.41 0.85
N TYR A 56 13.71 9.07 0.19
CA TYR A 56 15.10 8.66 0.15
C TYR A 56 16.00 9.90 0.32
N PRO A 57 16.83 9.97 1.39
CA PRO A 57 17.70 11.11 1.60
C PRO A 57 18.83 11.10 0.57
N GLY A 58 19.15 12.27 0.04
CA GLY A 58 20.32 12.45 -0.80
C GLY A 58 21.59 12.19 0.02
N HIS A 59 22.54 11.48 -0.58
CA HIS A 59 23.78 11.14 0.09
C HIS A 59 24.92 11.02 -0.93
N PHE A 60 26.16 11.11 -0.45
CA PHE A 60 27.31 10.92 -1.32
C PHE A 60 27.65 9.43 -1.43
N ILE A 61 27.74 8.95 -2.67
CA ILE A 61 28.22 7.61 -2.97
C ILE A 61 29.71 7.71 -3.26
N GLY A 62 30.52 7.05 -2.45
CA GLY A 62 31.98 6.98 -2.63
C GLY A 62 32.37 6.26 -3.93
N PRO A 63 33.60 6.46 -4.44
CA PRO A 63 34.06 5.77 -5.63
C PRO A 63 34.11 4.25 -5.42
N TYR A 64 33.75 3.48 -6.44
CA TYR A 64 33.75 2.02 -6.38
C TYR A 64 34.04 1.38 -7.74
N TRP A 65 34.47 0.11 -7.72
CA TRP A 65 34.60 -0.72 -8.91
C TRP A 65 33.35 -1.57 -9.07
N HIS A 66 32.70 -1.48 -10.23
CA HIS A 66 31.62 -2.39 -10.59
C HIS A 66 32.20 -3.59 -11.33
N CYS A 67 32.00 -4.79 -10.78
CA CYS A 67 32.41 -6.04 -11.38
C CYS A 67 31.18 -6.94 -11.53
N PRO A 68 30.68 -7.22 -12.74
CA PRO A 68 29.58 -8.16 -12.90
C PRO A 68 29.98 -9.57 -12.45
N PRO A 69 29.02 -10.44 -12.09
CA PRO A 69 29.31 -11.80 -11.64
C PRO A 69 30.21 -12.56 -12.62
N GLY A 70 31.35 -13.07 -12.15
CA GLY A 70 32.32 -13.80 -12.97
C GLY A 70 33.30 -12.93 -13.78
N ALA A 71 33.31 -11.60 -13.57
CA ALA A 71 34.23 -10.66 -14.23
C ALA A 71 35.53 -10.39 -13.45
N PHE A 72 35.61 -10.78 -12.17
CA PHE A 72 36.80 -10.54 -11.33
C PHE A 72 38.11 -11.07 -11.94
N ASN A 73 38.04 -12.16 -12.72
CA ASN A 73 39.20 -12.75 -13.41
C ASN A 73 39.25 -12.44 -14.91
N ARG A 74 38.34 -11.61 -15.44
CA ARG A 74 38.19 -11.34 -16.88
C ARG A 74 38.36 -9.86 -17.25
N GLY A 75 38.73 -9.00 -16.30
CA GLY A 75 39.04 -7.60 -16.55
C GLY A 75 37.86 -6.73 -16.99
N ALA A 76 36.62 -7.22 -16.88
CA ALA A 76 35.42 -6.46 -17.25
C ALA A 76 34.86 -5.61 -16.09
N CYS A 77 35.73 -5.21 -15.15
CA CYS A 77 35.38 -4.28 -14.10
C CYS A 77 35.57 -2.84 -14.59
N TRP A 78 34.64 -1.94 -14.26
CA TRP A 78 34.81 -0.51 -14.54
C TRP A 78 34.78 0.31 -13.26
N TYR A 79 35.50 1.42 -13.28
CA TYR A 79 35.56 2.37 -12.19
C TYR A 79 34.41 3.36 -12.29
N SER A 80 33.71 3.56 -11.18
CA SER A 80 32.73 4.64 -11.02
C SER A 80 33.32 5.69 -10.08
N PRO A 81 33.51 6.95 -10.53
CA PRO A 81 33.87 8.03 -9.62
C PRO A 81 32.73 8.26 -8.61
N GLY A 82 33.06 8.78 -7.44
CA GLY A 82 32.04 9.13 -6.45
C GLY A 82 31.11 10.22 -6.98
N PHE A 83 29.83 10.14 -6.65
CA PHE A 83 28.81 11.08 -7.10
C PHE A 83 27.81 11.39 -5.99
N TRP A 84 27.14 12.53 -6.14
CA TRP A 84 26.04 12.91 -5.27
C TRP A 84 24.76 12.22 -5.76
N ASP A 85 24.17 11.38 -4.90
CA ASP A 85 22.88 10.76 -5.15
C ASP A 85 21.78 11.70 -4.64
N TRP A 86 20.87 12.08 -5.53
CA TRP A 86 19.86 13.09 -5.24
C TRP A 86 18.74 12.52 -4.36
N PRO A 87 18.12 13.33 -3.48
CA PRO A 87 17.00 12.86 -2.69
C PRO A 87 15.79 12.55 -3.57
N GLU A 88 15.07 11.49 -3.21
CA GLU A 88 13.76 11.21 -3.76
C GLU A 88 12.69 11.86 -2.88
N VAL A 89 11.84 12.68 -3.49
CA VAL A 89 10.77 13.41 -2.82
C VAL A 89 9.45 13.00 -3.44
N GLN A 90 8.49 12.65 -2.59
CA GLN A 90 7.14 12.28 -3.00
C GLN A 90 6.10 13.20 -2.38
N ALA A 91 5.04 13.48 -3.12
CA ALA A 91 3.84 14.12 -2.59
C ALA A 91 3.06 13.10 -1.74
N TYR A 92 2.85 13.42 -0.47
CA TYR A 92 2.14 12.57 0.48
C TYR A 92 1.06 13.37 1.20
N ASP A 93 -0.17 12.85 1.27
CA ASP A 93 -1.25 13.44 2.06
C ASP A 93 -1.08 13.05 3.52
N ILE A 94 -0.57 13.99 4.33
CA ILE A 94 -0.28 13.72 5.74
C ILE A 94 -1.53 13.40 6.57
N ASN A 95 -2.71 13.79 6.07
CA ASN A 95 -3.98 13.62 6.76
C ASN A 95 -4.74 12.37 6.28
N GLU A 96 -4.24 11.63 5.29
CA GLU A 96 -4.93 10.47 4.71
C GLU A 96 -5.29 9.44 5.77
N LYS A 97 -4.31 9.05 6.60
CA LYS A 97 -4.53 8.04 7.65
C LYS A 97 -5.59 8.50 8.66
N SER A 98 -5.46 9.71 9.19
CA SER A 98 -6.39 10.25 10.17
C SER A 98 -7.82 10.36 9.61
N ARG A 99 -7.93 10.75 8.33
CA ARG A 99 -9.22 10.81 7.62
C ARG A 99 -9.85 9.43 7.49
N VAL A 100 -9.08 8.41 7.11
CA VAL A 100 -9.57 7.02 7.03
C VAL A 100 -9.95 6.48 8.40
N ASP A 101 -9.15 6.74 9.44
CA ASP A 101 -9.42 6.29 10.81
C ASP A 101 -10.71 6.92 11.37
N LEU A 102 -10.95 8.21 11.11
CA LEU A 102 -12.19 8.88 11.50
C LEU A 102 -13.39 8.38 10.71
N TYR A 103 -13.26 8.16 9.40
CA TYR A 103 -14.31 7.55 8.57
C TYR A 103 -14.73 6.17 9.12
N ASN A 104 -13.75 5.31 9.42
CA ASN A 104 -14.00 3.99 9.99
C ASN A 104 -14.64 4.06 11.38
N SER A 105 -14.22 5.01 12.21
CA SER A 105 -14.77 5.22 13.55
C SER A 105 -16.21 5.72 13.49
N CYS A 106 -16.53 6.62 12.56
CA CYS A 106 -17.88 7.11 12.32
C CYS A 106 -18.83 5.98 11.88
N LEU A 107 -18.41 5.14 10.92
CA LEU A 107 -19.22 3.99 10.49
C LEU A 107 -19.49 3.02 11.64
N LYS A 108 -18.46 2.69 12.44
CA LYS A 108 -18.62 1.83 13.63
C LYS A 108 -19.55 2.44 14.66
N ALA A 109 -19.48 3.75 14.88
CA ALA A 109 -20.38 4.45 15.80
C ALA A 109 -21.84 4.41 15.32
N ARG A 110 -22.05 4.36 14.00
CA ARG A 110 -23.35 4.16 13.35
C ARG A 110 -23.77 2.69 13.26
N GLY A 111 -23.10 1.78 13.95
CA GLY A 111 -23.46 0.36 14.02
C GLY A 111 -22.92 -0.51 12.89
N TRP A 112 -22.16 0.04 11.95
CA TRP A 112 -21.56 -0.73 10.87
C TRP A 112 -20.34 -1.53 11.35
N ALA A 113 -20.25 -2.79 10.93
CA ALA A 113 -19.11 -3.65 11.19
C ALA A 113 -18.42 -4.03 9.88
N TYR A 114 -17.10 -3.97 9.84
CA TYR A 114 -16.31 -4.46 8.71
C TYR A 114 -15.97 -5.93 8.95
N ILE A 115 -16.75 -6.81 8.33
CA ILE A 115 -16.69 -8.25 8.57
C ILE A 115 -16.30 -9.00 7.31
N ARG A 116 -15.72 -10.18 7.51
CA ARG A 116 -15.40 -11.14 6.47
C ARG A 116 -16.70 -11.80 5.95
N VAL A 117 -16.85 -11.95 4.63
CA VAL A 117 -18.09 -12.41 3.96
C VAL A 117 -17.89 -13.56 2.96
N ASP A 118 -16.78 -14.30 3.07
CA ASP A 118 -16.50 -15.52 2.28
C ASP A 118 -16.94 -16.81 2.98
#